data_AF-A0A3N5M3L2-F1
#
_entry.id   AF-A0A3N5M3L2-F1
#
_cell.length_a   1.000
_cell.length_b   1.000
_cell.length_c   1.000
_cell.angle_alpha   90.00
_cell.angle_beta   90.00
_cell.angle_gamma   90.00
#
_symmetry.space_group_name_H-M   'P 1'
#
loop_
_entity.id
_entity.type
_entity.pdbx_description
1 polymer ?
#
loop_
_entity_poly.entity_id
_entity_poly.type
_entity_poly.pdbx_seq_one_letter_code
_entity_poly.pdbx_strand_id
1 'polypeptide(L)'
;MADKLSMMGNGFWLDRLAPYGMVLARVIIGYLWYDQLDWKMPPTFACPPDFAVSTGPDARTSGLCDWSGLVAVYSKIPAHAALFRDFINPNLSWIGWIVWIAEALTAALLILGLLSRLGGFLGLVQAVNLYIGLAAAPMEWPWSYGQLVVLQMIFFFIPPGRTLGIDAWLRSRAAAAGEDSRLARFLNWVT
;
A
#
# COMPACT_ATOMS: atom_id res chain seq x y z
N MET A 1 -21.76 -17.09 -39.83
CA MET A 1 -22.26 -17.36 -38.45
C MET A 1 -21.35 -18.30 -37.65
N ALA A 2 -20.52 -19.14 -38.29
CA ALA A 2 -19.53 -19.99 -37.62
C ALA A 2 -18.36 -19.24 -36.96
N ASP A 3 -18.02 -18.04 -37.45
CA ASP A 3 -16.84 -17.28 -36.98
C ASP A 3 -17.03 -16.53 -35.65
N LYS A 4 -18.28 -16.22 -35.27
CA LYS A 4 -18.56 -15.59 -33.96
C LYS A 4 -18.51 -16.58 -32.79
N LEU A 5 -18.67 -17.87 -33.05
CA LEU A 5 -18.62 -18.92 -32.03
C LEU A 5 -17.20 -19.33 -31.67
N SER A 6 -16.22 -19.19 -32.59
CA SER A 6 -14.81 -19.48 -32.29
C SER A 6 -14.14 -18.38 -31.43
N MET A 7 -14.57 -17.12 -31.59
CA MET A 7 -14.08 -16.01 -30.76
C MET A 7 -14.59 -16.05 -29.30
N MET A 8 -15.69 -16.77 -29.02
CA MET A 8 -16.21 -16.95 -27.66
C MET A 8 -15.57 -18.12 -26.89
N GLY A 9 -14.87 -19.03 -27.59
CA GLY A 9 -14.29 -20.24 -26.99
C GLY A 9 -12.94 -20.04 -26.29
N ASN A 10 -12.18 -19.02 -26.65
CA ASN A 10 -10.80 -18.82 -26.17
C ASN A 10 -10.65 -17.74 -25.08
N GLY A 11 -11.64 -16.86 -24.89
CA GLY A 11 -11.63 -15.87 -23.79
C GLY A 11 -12.01 -16.45 -22.42
N PHE A 12 -12.81 -17.51 -22.41
CA PHE A 12 -13.44 -18.05 -21.19
C PHE A 12 -12.45 -18.68 -20.19
N TRP A 13 -11.29 -19.16 -20.65
CA TRP A 13 -10.28 -19.80 -19.79
C TRP A 13 -9.33 -18.81 -19.12
N LEU A 14 -8.94 -17.73 -19.82
CA LEU A 14 -8.11 -16.67 -19.25
C LEU A 14 -8.86 -15.89 -18.15
N ASP A 15 -10.19 -15.76 -18.29
CA ASP A 15 -11.04 -15.07 -17.32
C ASP A 15 -11.13 -15.78 -15.96
N ARG A 16 -10.93 -17.10 -15.89
CA ARG A 16 -11.04 -17.84 -14.62
C ARG A 16 -9.82 -17.67 -13.72
N LEU A 17 -8.66 -17.36 -14.26
CA LEU A 17 -7.42 -17.20 -13.49
C LEU A 17 -7.27 -15.80 -12.92
N ALA A 18 -7.84 -14.78 -13.57
CA ALA A 18 -7.73 -13.39 -13.15
C ALA A 18 -8.18 -13.15 -11.68
N PRO A 19 -9.32 -13.69 -11.20
CA PRO A 19 -9.73 -13.57 -9.80
C PRO A 19 -8.69 -14.10 -8.81
N TYR A 20 -8.07 -15.24 -9.11
CA TYR A 20 -7.06 -15.87 -8.24
C TYR A 20 -5.73 -15.11 -8.29
N GLY A 21 -5.34 -14.62 -9.47
CA GLY A 21 -4.16 -13.76 -9.62
C GLY A 21 -4.28 -12.48 -8.78
N MET A 22 -5.46 -11.84 -8.77
CA MET A 22 -5.71 -10.65 -7.94
C MET A 22 -5.65 -10.96 -6.45
N VAL A 23 -6.17 -12.11 -6.02
CA VAL A 23 -6.12 -12.54 -4.61
C VAL A 23 -4.68 -12.81 -4.19
N LEU A 24 -3.92 -13.53 -5.03
CA LEU A 24 -2.51 -13.82 -4.78
C LEU A 24 -1.69 -12.52 -4.68
N ALA A 25 -1.85 -11.62 -5.66
CA ALA A 25 -1.17 -10.33 -5.67
C ALA A 25 -1.52 -9.51 -4.41
N ARG A 26 -2.80 -9.45 -4.04
CA ARG A 26 -3.28 -8.75 -2.85
C ARG A 26 -2.63 -9.29 -1.58
N VAL A 27 -2.59 -10.62 -1.42
CA VAL A 27 -1.99 -11.26 -0.23
C VAL A 27 -0.48 -11.06 -0.19
N ILE A 28 0.23 -11.20 -1.31
CA ILE A 28 1.68 -10.98 -1.40
C ILE A 28 2.02 -9.54 -1.05
N ILE A 29 1.31 -8.56 -1.60
CA ILE A 29 1.55 -7.15 -1.30
C ILE A 29 1.12 -6.81 0.13
N GLY A 30 0.03 -7.38 0.63
CA GLY A 30 -0.34 -7.26 2.04
C GLY A 30 0.75 -7.82 2.98
N TYR A 31 1.35 -8.96 2.63
CA TYR A 31 2.50 -9.52 3.35
C TYR A 31 3.73 -8.63 3.27
N LEU A 32 4.00 -8.00 2.12
CA LEU A 32 5.06 -7.00 2.00
C LEU A 32 4.86 -5.86 3.01
N TRP A 33 3.65 -5.32 3.15
CA TRP A 33 3.38 -4.28 4.16
C TRP A 33 3.51 -4.77 5.60
N TYR A 34 3.20 -6.04 5.84
CA TYR A 34 3.43 -6.65 7.15
C TYR A 34 4.93 -6.77 7.45
N ASP A 35 5.73 -7.25 6.51
CA ASP A 35 7.19 -7.36 6.62
C ASP A 35 7.86 -5.99 6.87
N GLN A 36 7.29 -4.90 6.34
CA GLN A 36 7.75 -3.54 6.62
C GLN A 36 7.60 -3.11 8.08
N LEU A 37 6.73 -3.76 8.86
CA LEU A 37 6.53 -3.44 10.28
C LEU A 37 7.70 -3.92 11.14
N ASP A 38 8.32 -5.04 10.77
CA ASP A 38 9.29 -5.75 11.62
C ASP A 38 10.55 -4.91 11.88
N TRP A 39 11.02 -4.15 10.89
CA TRP A 39 12.17 -3.26 11.05
C TRP A 39 11.80 -1.86 11.57
N LYS A 40 10.51 -1.59 11.81
CA LYS A 40 9.98 -0.32 12.33
C LYS A 40 9.24 -0.49 13.66
N MET A 41 9.57 -1.51 14.44
CA MET A 41 8.80 -1.83 15.66
C MET A 41 8.78 -0.67 16.68
N PRO A 42 7.58 -0.27 17.15
CA PRO A 42 7.46 0.71 18.23
C PRO A 42 8.06 0.19 19.55
N PRO A 43 8.43 1.07 20.51
CA PRO A 43 8.19 2.51 20.50
C PRO A 43 9.30 3.34 19.83
N THR A 44 10.45 2.74 19.52
CA THR A 44 11.60 3.46 18.97
C THR A 44 11.70 3.41 17.46
N PHE A 45 10.91 2.56 16.77
CA PHE A 45 10.92 2.41 15.31
C PHE A 45 12.31 2.07 14.75
N ALA A 46 13.08 1.32 15.55
CA ALA A 46 14.50 1.02 15.33
C ALA A 46 15.40 2.26 15.15
N CYS A 47 15.00 3.43 15.62
CA CYS A 47 15.83 4.62 15.70
C CYS A 47 16.88 4.53 16.83
N PRO A 48 17.97 5.33 16.74
CA PRO A 48 18.84 5.62 17.86
C PRO A 48 18.08 6.29 19.04
N PRO A 49 18.61 6.27 20.28
CA PRO A 49 17.93 6.80 21.46
C PRO A 49 17.52 8.28 21.37
N ASP A 50 18.25 9.07 20.61
CA ASP A 50 18.01 10.50 20.39
C ASP A 50 17.17 10.80 19.14
N PHE A 51 16.67 9.78 18.44
CA PHE A 51 15.97 9.90 17.16
C PHE A 51 16.79 10.67 16.10
N ALA A 52 18.12 10.63 16.18
CA ALA A 52 18.97 11.19 15.13
C ALA A 52 18.65 10.53 13.79
N VAL A 53 18.46 11.36 12.77
CA VAL A 53 18.15 10.94 11.40
C VAL A 53 19.40 10.93 10.53
N SER A 54 19.39 10.12 9.49
CA SER A 54 20.48 10.09 8.50
C SER A 54 20.58 11.41 7.74
N THR A 55 21.81 11.87 7.51
CA THR A 55 22.06 13.14 6.78
C THR A 55 22.72 12.91 5.42
N GLY A 56 22.99 11.65 5.06
CA GLY A 56 23.57 11.27 3.79
C GLY A 56 23.96 9.79 3.74
N PRO A 57 24.64 9.35 2.67
CA PRO A 57 25.06 7.97 2.48
C PRO A 57 26.20 7.56 3.42
N ASP A 58 27.02 8.53 3.85
CA ASP A 58 28.17 8.32 4.74
C ASP A 58 27.83 8.51 6.24
N ALA A 59 26.63 9.04 6.53
CA ALA A 59 26.14 9.33 7.87
C ALA A 59 24.75 8.71 8.06
N ARG A 60 24.75 7.38 8.09
CA ARG A 60 23.54 6.53 8.18
C ARG A 60 23.20 6.22 9.63
N THR A 61 21.92 6.03 9.88
CA THR A 61 21.34 5.63 11.16
C THR A 61 20.57 4.32 10.92
N SER A 62 19.56 4.02 11.73
CA SER A 62 18.75 2.81 11.58
C SER A 62 17.25 3.10 11.59
N GLY A 63 16.47 2.13 11.13
CA GLY A 63 15.03 2.15 11.27
C GLY A 63 14.36 3.32 10.55
N LEU A 64 13.25 3.78 11.11
CA LEU A 64 12.46 4.85 10.51
C LEU A 64 13.24 6.17 10.42
N CYS A 65 14.17 6.44 11.35
CA CYS A 65 15.02 7.63 11.34
C CYS A 65 15.96 7.66 10.14
N ASP A 66 16.44 6.48 9.75
CA ASP A 66 17.31 6.33 8.60
C ASP A 66 16.58 6.61 7.29
N TRP A 67 15.40 6.02 7.15
CA TRP A 67 14.48 6.28 6.04
C TRP A 67 14.11 7.76 5.96
N SER A 68 13.62 8.34 7.05
CA SER A 68 13.11 9.71 7.10
C SER A 68 14.22 10.74 6.82
N GLY A 69 15.43 10.45 7.30
CA GLY A 69 16.62 11.22 7.00
C GLY A 69 16.97 11.22 5.52
N LEU A 70 17.00 10.04 4.88
CA LEU A 70 17.25 9.96 3.44
C LEU A 70 16.18 10.67 2.61
N VAL A 71 14.91 10.59 3.00
CA VAL A 71 13.84 11.31 2.29
C VAL A 71 14.09 12.82 2.33
N ALA A 72 14.55 13.37 3.46
CA ALA A 72 14.91 14.78 3.57
C ALA A 72 16.08 15.18 2.66
N VAL A 73 16.98 14.25 2.32
CA VAL A 73 18.16 14.50 1.48
C VAL A 73 17.87 14.28 0.00
N TYR A 74 17.18 13.19 -0.35
CA TYR A 74 17.08 12.69 -1.72
C TYR A 74 15.71 12.89 -2.37
N SER A 75 14.73 13.44 -1.65
CA SER A 75 13.41 13.68 -2.20
C SER A 75 13.48 14.52 -3.49
N LYS A 76 12.86 14.01 -4.56
CA LYS A 76 12.83 14.67 -5.88
C LYS A 76 12.06 16.00 -5.87
N ILE A 77 11.21 16.20 -4.86
CA ILE A 77 10.40 17.41 -4.70
C ILE A 77 10.95 18.21 -3.50
N PRO A 78 11.38 19.47 -3.70
CA PRO A 78 11.94 20.29 -2.62
C PRO A 78 10.97 20.54 -1.46
N ALA A 79 9.70 20.77 -1.74
CA ALA A 79 8.68 20.96 -0.70
C ALA A 79 8.47 19.69 0.15
N HIS A 80 8.58 18.52 -0.47
CA HIS A 80 8.51 17.24 0.23
C HIS A 80 9.75 17.00 1.10
N ALA A 81 10.94 17.35 0.58
CA ALA A 81 12.18 17.32 1.39
C ALA A 81 12.09 18.24 2.61
N ALA A 82 11.56 19.45 2.42
CA ALA A 82 11.35 20.42 3.50
C ALA A 82 10.34 19.93 4.55
N LEU A 83 9.23 19.32 4.13
CA LEU A 83 8.28 18.68 5.05
C LEU A 83 8.98 17.64 5.93
N PHE A 84 9.84 16.81 5.35
CA PHE A 84 10.57 15.80 6.10
C PHE A 84 11.57 16.43 7.08
N ARG A 85 12.39 17.37 6.60
CA ARG A 85 13.40 18.03 7.41
C ARG A 85 12.82 18.86 8.55
N ASP A 86 11.79 19.64 8.27
CA ASP A 86 11.32 20.71 9.15
C ASP A 86 10.15 20.27 10.05
N PHE A 87 9.38 19.26 9.64
CA PHE A 87 8.23 18.78 10.39
C PHE A 87 8.32 17.30 10.77
N ILE A 88 8.60 16.38 9.85
CA ILE A 88 8.54 14.95 10.16
C ILE A 88 9.70 14.50 11.06
N ASN A 89 10.94 14.83 10.67
CA ASN A 89 12.15 14.39 11.38
C ASN A 89 12.18 14.87 12.84
N PRO A 90 11.86 16.14 13.18
CA PRO A 90 11.82 16.59 14.58
C PRO A 90 10.71 15.94 15.41
N ASN A 91 9.69 15.38 14.77
CA ASN A 91 8.47 14.84 15.39
C ASN A 91 8.36 13.31 15.23
N LEU A 92 9.44 12.63 14.85
CA LEU A 92 9.39 11.23 14.41
C LEU A 92 8.98 10.26 15.53
N SER A 93 9.21 10.63 16.80
CA SER A 93 8.82 9.84 17.98
C SER A 93 7.32 9.56 18.07
N TRP A 94 6.48 10.48 17.58
CA TRP A 94 5.03 10.26 17.52
C TRP A 94 4.52 10.05 16.09
N ILE A 95 5.12 10.68 15.08
CA ILE A 95 4.75 10.43 13.67
C ILE A 95 5.04 8.99 13.26
N GLY A 96 6.05 8.35 13.84
CA GLY A 96 6.33 6.93 13.61
C GLY A 96 5.14 6.03 13.91
N TRP A 97 4.32 6.35 14.91
CA TRP A 97 3.08 5.61 15.18
C TRP A 97 2.09 5.72 14.03
N ILE A 98 1.97 6.91 13.43
CA ILE A 98 1.07 7.12 12.29
C ILE A 98 1.54 6.27 11.10
N VAL A 99 2.84 6.28 10.80
CA VAL A 99 3.41 5.47 9.71
C VAL A 99 3.18 3.98 9.98
N TRP A 100 3.54 3.51 11.18
CA TRP A 100 3.40 2.10 11.54
C TRP A 100 1.95 1.62 11.52
N ILE A 101 1.01 2.41 12.08
CA ILE A 101 -0.42 2.08 12.07
C ILE A 101 -0.96 2.08 10.63
N ALA A 102 -0.55 3.03 9.78
CA ALA A 102 -0.98 3.08 8.39
C ALA A 102 -0.51 1.84 7.61
N GLU A 103 0.74 1.41 7.82
CA GLU A 103 1.30 0.20 7.21
C GLU A 103 0.62 -1.07 7.74
N ALA A 104 0.39 -1.15 9.06
CA ALA A 104 -0.29 -2.29 9.68
C ALA A 104 -1.75 -2.41 9.23
N LEU A 105 -2.46 -1.28 9.13
CA LEU A 105 -3.80 -1.23 8.59
C LEU A 105 -3.82 -1.65 7.12
N THR A 106 -2.88 -1.14 6.31
CA THR A 106 -2.74 -1.53 4.89
C THR A 106 -2.54 -3.04 4.76
N ALA A 107 -1.63 -3.61 5.55
CA ALA A 107 -1.36 -5.05 5.58
C ALA A 107 -2.63 -5.85 5.93
N ALA A 108 -3.31 -5.49 7.02
CA ALA A 108 -4.51 -6.20 7.48
C ALA A 108 -5.65 -6.12 6.45
N LEU A 109 -5.94 -4.94 5.90
CA LEU A 109 -7.00 -4.74 4.92
C LEU A 109 -6.75 -5.55 3.64
N LEU A 110 -5.50 -5.56 3.15
CA LEU A 110 -5.13 -6.31 1.96
C LEU A 110 -5.10 -7.82 2.22
N ILE A 111 -4.49 -8.32 3.29
CA ILE A 111 -4.44 -9.76 3.57
C ILE A 111 -5.85 -10.34 3.71
N LEU A 112 -6.68 -9.70 4.55
CA LEU A 112 -8.06 -10.13 4.79
C LEU A 112 -8.98 -9.90 3.57
N GLY A 113 -8.61 -8.99 2.66
CA GLY A 113 -9.49 -8.54 1.60
C GLY A 113 -10.74 -7.85 2.16
N LEU A 114 -10.55 -7.03 3.20
CA LEU A 114 -11.57 -6.20 3.85
C LEU A 114 -11.28 -4.74 3.54
N LEU A 115 -12.29 -3.98 3.07
CA LEU A 115 -12.15 -2.60 2.59
C LEU A 115 -10.93 -2.46 1.68
N SER A 116 -10.79 -3.39 0.73
CA SER A 116 -9.57 -3.55 -0.07
C SER A 116 -9.21 -2.31 -0.89
N ARG A 117 -10.21 -1.48 -1.25
CA ARG A 117 -9.99 -0.15 -1.84
C ARG A 117 -9.27 0.81 -0.88
N LEU A 118 -9.64 0.82 0.40
CA LEU A 118 -8.97 1.62 1.41
C LEU A 118 -7.53 1.13 1.63
N GLY A 119 -7.31 -0.18 1.69
CA GLY A 119 -5.96 -0.76 1.74
C GLY A 119 -5.11 -0.34 0.54
N GLY A 120 -5.67 -0.43 -0.67
CA GLY A 120 -5.03 0.06 -1.91
C GLY A 120 -4.71 1.55 -1.86
N PHE A 121 -5.62 2.37 -1.33
CA PHE A 121 -5.40 3.82 -1.19
C PHE A 121 -4.29 4.18 -0.21
N LEU A 122 -4.32 3.63 1.01
CA LEU A 122 -3.31 3.90 2.04
C LEU A 122 -1.92 3.48 1.56
N GLY A 123 -1.83 2.28 1.01
CA GLY A 123 -0.60 1.79 0.45
C GLY A 123 -0.13 2.57 -0.79
N LEU A 124 -1.06 3.12 -1.59
CA LEU A 124 -0.71 4.00 -2.71
C LEU A 124 -0.07 5.30 -2.21
N VAL A 125 -0.67 5.95 -1.21
CA VAL A 125 -0.11 7.18 -0.61
C VAL A 125 1.31 6.93 -0.11
N GLN A 126 1.52 5.84 0.63
CA GLN A 126 2.84 5.49 1.14
C GLN A 126 3.82 5.06 0.03
N ALA A 127 3.36 4.35 -1.01
CA ALA A 127 4.21 3.99 -2.16
C ALA A 127 4.66 5.23 -2.96
N VAL A 128 3.78 6.22 -3.12
CA VAL A 128 4.12 7.50 -3.77
C VAL A 128 5.12 8.28 -2.92
N ASN A 129 4.93 8.32 -1.61
CA ASN A 129 5.88 8.91 -0.66
C ASN A 129 7.29 8.27 -0.81
N LEU A 130 7.36 6.93 -0.84
CA LEU A 130 8.61 6.20 -1.08
C LEU A 130 9.24 6.52 -2.44
N TYR A 131 8.43 6.55 -3.50
CA TYR A 131 8.92 6.84 -4.85
C TYR A 131 9.50 8.25 -4.96
N ILE A 132 8.82 9.25 -4.40
CA ILE A 132 9.29 10.64 -4.43
C ILE A 132 10.51 10.80 -3.52
N GLY A 133 10.51 10.14 -2.36
CA GLY A 133 11.51 10.30 -1.32
C GLY A 133 12.85 9.61 -1.57
N LEU A 134 12.84 8.41 -2.19
CA LEU A 134 14.03 7.54 -2.25
C LEU A 134 14.45 7.13 -3.66
N ALA A 135 13.66 7.39 -4.70
CA ALA A 135 14.02 6.96 -6.06
C ALA A 135 15.25 7.69 -6.66
N ALA A 136 15.87 8.61 -5.93
CA ALA A 136 17.15 9.25 -6.27
C ALA A 136 18.27 8.92 -5.27
N ALA A 137 17.98 8.15 -4.22
CA ALA A 137 18.97 7.75 -3.23
C ALA A 137 19.95 6.72 -3.82
N PRO A 138 21.24 6.75 -3.42
CA PRO A 138 22.23 5.80 -3.90
C PRO A 138 21.89 4.39 -3.43
N MET A 139 22.25 3.39 -4.24
CA MET A 139 22.02 1.96 -3.97
C MET A 139 20.55 1.51 -3.89
N GLU A 140 19.60 2.44 -4.09
CA GLU A 140 18.18 2.11 -4.24
C GLU A 140 17.84 1.75 -5.69
N TRP A 141 16.85 0.87 -5.88
CA TRP A 141 16.34 0.49 -7.19
C TRP A 141 14.99 1.20 -7.45
N PRO A 142 14.91 2.28 -8.24
CA PRO A 142 13.70 3.10 -8.36
C PRO A 142 12.43 2.36 -8.80
N TRP A 143 12.57 1.30 -9.59
CA TRP A 143 11.40 0.57 -10.09
C TRP A 143 10.70 -0.27 -9.03
N SER A 144 11.33 -0.56 -7.89
CA SER A 144 10.66 -1.29 -6.79
C SER A 144 9.49 -0.44 -6.26
N TYR A 145 9.76 0.84 -6.02
CA TYR A 145 8.77 1.84 -5.64
C TYR A 145 7.74 2.06 -6.75
N GLY A 146 8.19 2.15 -8.01
CA GLY A 146 7.30 2.35 -9.15
C GLY A 146 6.31 1.19 -9.35
N GLN A 147 6.78 -0.04 -9.22
CA GLN A 147 5.94 -1.25 -9.25
C GLN A 147 4.94 -1.25 -8.09
N LEU A 148 5.37 -0.88 -6.88
CA LEU A 148 4.48 -0.79 -5.72
C LEU A 148 3.38 0.27 -5.93
N VAL A 149 3.71 1.44 -6.47
CA VAL A 149 2.71 2.47 -6.86
C VAL A 149 1.69 1.90 -7.84
N VAL A 150 2.15 1.24 -8.91
CA VAL A 150 1.26 0.67 -9.94
C VAL A 150 0.35 -0.41 -9.34
N LEU A 151 0.88 -1.31 -8.52
CA LEU A 151 0.10 -2.38 -7.89
C LEU A 151 -0.96 -1.81 -6.94
N GLN A 152 -0.62 -0.79 -6.17
CA GLN A 152 -1.57 -0.13 -5.28
C GLN A 152 -2.63 0.67 -6.02
N MET A 153 -2.27 1.31 -7.14
CA MET A 153 -3.25 1.92 -8.05
C MET A 153 -4.22 0.87 -8.57
N ILE A 154 -3.74 -0.29 -9.00
CA ILE A 154 -4.59 -1.40 -9.45
C ILE A 154 -5.55 -1.81 -8.33
N PHE A 155 -5.09 -1.98 -7.09
CA PHE A 155 -5.98 -2.36 -5.98
C PHE A 155 -6.98 -1.27 -5.59
N PHE A 156 -6.63 0.00 -5.77
CA PHE A 156 -7.53 1.12 -5.54
C PHE A 156 -8.68 1.15 -6.58
N PHE A 157 -8.34 1.06 -7.87
CA PHE A 157 -9.32 1.14 -8.96
C PHE A 157 -10.08 -0.17 -9.18
N ILE A 158 -9.45 -1.31 -8.92
CA ILE A 158 -10.01 -2.66 -9.08
C ILE A 158 -9.89 -3.38 -7.73
N PRO A 159 -10.86 -3.21 -6.81
CA PRO A 159 -10.77 -3.75 -5.46
C PRO A 159 -10.64 -5.28 -5.45
N PRO A 160 -9.50 -5.83 -4.99
CA PRO A 160 -9.24 -7.27 -5.05
C PRO A 160 -9.97 -8.08 -3.96
N GLY A 161 -10.64 -7.42 -3.01
CA GLY A 161 -11.45 -8.09 -1.98
C GLY A 161 -12.70 -8.79 -2.52
N ARG A 162 -13.13 -8.44 -3.74
CA ARG A 162 -14.41 -8.86 -4.35
C ARG A 162 -14.45 -10.31 -4.81
N THR A 163 -13.31 -10.97 -4.99
CA THR A 163 -13.24 -12.32 -5.57
C THR A 163 -13.05 -13.40 -4.50
N LEU A 164 -12.14 -13.21 -3.54
CA LEU A 164 -11.96 -14.06 -2.34
C LEU A 164 -11.47 -13.21 -1.16
N GLY A 165 -12.38 -12.49 -0.51
CA GLY A 165 -12.09 -11.64 0.64
C GLY A 165 -13.34 -11.41 1.48
N ILE A 166 -13.18 -10.79 2.66
CA ILE A 166 -14.31 -10.42 3.52
C ILE A 166 -15.25 -9.46 2.78
N ASP A 167 -14.73 -8.64 1.86
CA ASP A 167 -15.50 -7.78 0.96
C ASP A 167 -16.54 -8.56 0.14
N ALA A 168 -16.16 -9.68 -0.49
CA ALA A 168 -17.08 -10.54 -1.24
C ALA A 168 -18.21 -11.08 -0.34
N TRP A 169 -17.86 -11.49 0.89
CA TRP A 169 -18.82 -11.96 1.87
C TRP A 169 -19.79 -10.86 2.32
N LEU A 170 -19.31 -9.65 2.63
CA LEU A 170 -20.14 -8.52 3.03
C LEU A 170 -21.11 -8.10 1.92
N ARG A 171 -20.66 -8.08 0.66
CA ARG A 171 -21.52 -7.76 -0.48
C ARG A 171 -22.63 -8.78 -0.68
N SER A 172 -22.33 -10.07 -0.52
CA SER A 172 -23.35 -11.13 -0.61
C SER A 172 -24.44 -10.96 0.47
N ARG A 173 -24.06 -10.55 1.68
CA ARG A 173 -25.00 -10.30 2.79
C ARG A 173 -25.82 -9.02 2.57
N ALA A 174 -25.20 -7.97 2.05
CA ALA A 174 -25.89 -6.72 1.73
C ALA A 174 -26.93 -6.91 0.61
N ALA A 175 -26.60 -7.68 -0.44
CA ALA A 175 -27.53 -8.02 -1.50
C ALA A 175 -28.74 -8.83 -0.97
N ALA A 176 -28.51 -9.76 -0.05
CA ALA A 176 -29.58 -10.53 0.57
C ALA A 176 -30.49 -9.69 1.49
N ALA A 177 -30.03 -8.53 1.98
CA ALA A 177 -30.75 -7.66 2.90
C ALA A 177 -31.56 -6.53 2.20
N GLY A 178 -31.42 -6.37 0.87
CA GLY A 178 -32.13 -5.37 0.07
C GLY A 178 -31.23 -4.26 -0.50
N GLU A 179 -31.33 -4.03 -1.81
CA GLU A 179 -30.40 -3.18 -2.60
C GLU A 179 -30.56 -1.66 -2.38
N ASP A 180 -31.70 -1.19 -1.86
CA ASP A 180 -32.01 0.24 -1.77
C ASP A 180 -31.39 0.97 -0.56
N SER A 181 -30.70 0.24 0.33
CA SER A 181 -30.09 0.86 1.51
C SER A 181 -28.85 1.69 1.14
N ARG A 182 -28.70 2.88 1.75
CA ARG A 182 -27.48 3.71 1.62
C ARG A 182 -26.20 2.94 1.98
N LEU A 183 -26.34 1.97 2.89
CA LEU A 183 -25.27 1.07 3.31
C LEU A 183 -24.81 0.13 2.17
N ALA A 184 -25.73 -0.45 1.40
CA ALA A 184 -25.38 -1.30 0.26
C ALA A 184 -24.61 -0.53 -0.83
N ARG A 185 -25.01 0.73 -1.11
CA ARG A 185 -24.26 1.62 -2.01
C ARG A 185 -22.88 1.97 -1.49
N PHE A 186 -22.76 2.29 -0.21
CA PHE A 186 -21.47 2.59 0.42
C PHE A 186 -20.55 1.38 0.40
N LEU A 187 -21.04 0.19 0.77
CA LEU A 187 -20.27 -1.05 0.72
C LEU A 187 -19.81 -1.36 -0.70
N ASN A 188 -20.68 -1.23 -1.71
CA ASN A 188 -20.30 -1.41 -3.12
C ASN A 188 -19.23 -0.42 -3.62
N TRP A 189 -19.08 0.74 -2.96
CA TRP A 189 -18.04 1.70 -3.27
C TRP A 189 -16.77 1.47 -2.45
N VAL A 190 -16.83 1.07 -1.19
CA VAL A 190 -15.60 0.86 -0.40
C VAL A 190 -14.97 -0.52 -0.63
N THR A 191 -15.79 -1.51 -1.00
CA THR A 191 -15.39 -2.89 -1.30
C THR A 191 -15.39 -3.12 -2.79
#